data_AF-A0A8G2DWF4-F1
#
_entry.id   AF-A0A8G2DWF4-F1
#
_cell.length_a   1.000
_cell.length_b   1.000
_cell.length_c   1.000
_cell.angle_alpha   90.00
_cell.angle_beta   90.00
_cell.angle_gamma   90.00
#
_symmetry.space_group_name_H-M   'P 1'
#
loop_
_entity.id
_entity.type
_entity.pdbx_description
1 polymer ?
#
loop_
_entity_poly.entity_id
_entity_poly.type
_entity_poly.pdbx_seq_one_letter_code
_entity_poly.pdbx_strand_id
1 'polypeptide(L)'
;MRADQAGDNCYYLGLIYTLASLSYAIGTFDPNDTASTIVQGFGIALATTIFGLILRVFFSQGRPDLENVEEQARLELTDASTRLKTELREAARQMKDFTVGLQQSLTETHQAANQSMEAFTKASVDGLSSVVEMANEAIRGEANDFAARSKKYEVAFGKLLSKLESHSDSLDAIGMAHDKLREAAELAQGAVATSNAYLLDLSGAARDASTAIDSVRTTSAATSESAERMRTAVGELETGVRSVISETEKQLALLRSGPGEAVDAALVALGDASRALNDELTKLASTHGQLSTDLSEQSKMALASAQRHAEALEKELARSREATTQVHGSLVHMTDALARQVEGRA
;
A
#
# COMPACT_ATOMS: atom_id res chain seq x y z
N MET A 1 113.06 -18.95 -84.51
CA MET A 1 114.28 -19.56 -85.10
C MET A 1 115.43 -19.28 -84.15
N ARG A 2 116.25 -20.30 -83.88
CA ARG A 2 116.89 -20.54 -82.58
C ARG A 2 117.98 -19.52 -82.22
N ALA A 3 117.70 -18.64 -81.25
CA ALA A 3 118.72 -17.81 -80.60
C ALA A 3 119.81 -18.66 -79.92
N ASP A 4 119.45 -19.86 -79.44
CA ASP A 4 120.41 -20.86 -78.95
C ASP A 4 121.38 -21.32 -80.04
N GLN A 5 120.93 -21.52 -81.28
CA GLN A 5 121.82 -21.86 -82.41
C GLN A 5 122.74 -20.70 -82.77
N ALA A 6 122.29 -19.45 -82.63
CA ALA A 6 123.14 -18.29 -82.88
C ALA A 6 124.23 -18.13 -81.80
N GLY A 7 123.90 -18.40 -80.53
CA GLY A 7 124.85 -18.40 -79.43
C GLY A 7 125.90 -19.51 -79.54
N ASP A 8 125.47 -20.73 -79.86
CA ASP A 8 126.38 -21.86 -80.11
C ASP A 8 127.22 -21.64 -81.37
N ASN A 9 126.64 -21.12 -82.46
CA ASN A 9 127.39 -20.82 -83.67
C ASN A 9 128.44 -19.71 -83.46
N CYS A 10 128.12 -18.65 -82.69
CA CYS A 10 129.09 -17.62 -82.33
C CYS A 10 130.22 -18.16 -81.43
N TYR A 11 129.90 -19.10 -80.54
CA TYR A 11 130.90 -19.80 -79.73
C TYR A 11 131.86 -20.63 -80.61
N TYR A 12 131.33 -21.40 -81.56
CA TYR A 12 132.15 -22.17 -82.50
C TYR A 12 132.95 -21.28 -83.47
N LEU A 13 132.40 -20.14 -83.90
CA LEU A 13 133.09 -19.17 -84.74
C LEU A 13 134.32 -18.56 -84.04
N GLY A 14 134.20 -18.18 -82.76
CA GLY A 14 135.32 -17.68 -81.97
C GLY A 14 136.42 -18.73 -81.75
N LEU A 15 136.04 -20.01 -81.59
CA LEU A 15 136.96 -21.14 -81.45
C LEU A 15 137.70 -21.49 -82.75
N ILE A 16 137.02 -21.45 -83.89
CA ILE A 16 137.64 -21.75 -85.19
C ILE A 16 138.63 -20.64 -85.59
N TYR A 17 138.31 -19.38 -85.32
CA TYR A 17 139.19 -18.25 -85.62
C TYR A 17 140.48 -18.25 -84.79
N THR A 18 140.40 -18.68 -83.52
CA THR A 18 141.58 -18.87 -82.65
C THR A 18 142.51 -19.98 -83.19
N LEU A 19 141.96 -21.12 -83.61
CA LEU A 19 142.73 -22.23 -84.18
C LEU A 19 143.40 -21.88 -85.52
N ALA A 20 142.71 -21.12 -86.38
CA ALA A 20 143.26 -20.66 -87.66
C ALA A 20 144.41 -19.64 -87.46
N SER A 21 144.24 -18.69 -86.54
CA SER A 21 145.26 -17.70 -86.20
C SER A 21 146.53 -18.33 -85.61
N LEU A 22 146.37 -19.34 -84.75
CA LEU A 22 147.49 -20.10 -84.19
C LEU A 22 148.25 -20.91 -85.27
N SER A 23 147.51 -21.53 -86.19
CA SER A 23 148.10 -22.33 -87.28
C SER A 23 148.92 -21.46 -88.24
N TYR A 24 148.44 -20.25 -88.54
CA TYR A 24 149.16 -19.29 -89.38
C TYR A 24 150.45 -18.78 -88.70
N ALA A 25 150.38 -18.45 -87.40
CA ALA A 25 151.52 -17.96 -86.64
C ALA A 25 152.70 -18.95 -86.58
N ILE A 26 152.41 -20.25 -86.61
CA ILE A 26 153.44 -21.32 -86.65
C ILE A 26 154.06 -21.46 -88.04
N GLY A 27 153.28 -21.28 -89.11
CA GLY A 27 153.76 -21.43 -90.49
C GLY A 27 154.70 -20.32 -90.96
N THR A 28 154.59 -19.12 -90.41
CA THR A 28 155.41 -17.95 -90.76
C THR A 28 156.58 -17.70 -89.79
N PHE A 29 156.94 -18.70 -88.98
CA PHE A 29 158.00 -18.57 -87.98
C PHE A 29 159.39 -18.67 -88.62
N ASP A 30 160.10 -17.53 -88.72
CA ASP A 30 161.53 -17.46 -89.11
C ASP A 30 162.37 -17.01 -87.89
N PRO A 31 163.46 -17.73 -87.54
CA PRO A 31 164.29 -17.41 -86.38
C PRO A 31 165.02 -16.06 -86.46
N ASN A 32 165.09 -15.40 -87.61
CA ASN A 32 165.88 -14.17 -87.76
C ASN A 32 165.09 -12.84 -87.80
N ASP A 33 163.74 -12.81 -87.86
CA ASP A 33 163.04 -11.51 -87.88
C ASP A 33 161.54 -11.48 -87.49
N THR A 34 160.99 -12.45 -86.74
CA THR A 34 159.50 -12.59 -86.66
C THR A 34 158.87 -12.74 -85.26
N ALA A 35 159.42 -12.12 -84.23
CA ALA A 35 158.82 -12.20 -82.87
C ALA A 35 157.58 -11.28 -82.67
N SER A 36 157.55 -10.08 -83.28
CA SER A 36 156.51 -9.08 -83.02
C SER A 36 155.15 -9.44 -83.63
N THR A 37 155.14 -10.05 -84.82
CA THR A 37 153.92 -10.40 -85.57
C THR A 37 153.10 -11.48 -84.88
N ILE A 38 153.75 -12.36 -84.11
CA ILE A 38 153.11 -13.49 -83.42
C ILE A 38 152.29 -13.01 -82.22
N VAL A 39 152.80 -12.03 -81.46
CA VAL A 39 152.14 -11.50 -80.27
C VAL A 39 150.85 -10.74 -80.63
N GLN A 40 150.86 -9.98 -81.74
CA GLN A 40 149.64 -9.31 -82.22
C GLN A 40 148.57 -10.30 -82.71
N GLY A 41 148.96 -11.37 -83.41
CA GLY A 41 148.04 -12.41 -83.84
C GLY A 41 147.33 -13.10 -82.67
N PHE A 42 148.07 -13.39 -81.60
CA PHE A 42 147.53 -14.03 -80.40
C PHE A 42 146.54 -13.14 -79.64
N GLY A 43 146.78 -11.83 -79.61
CA GLY A 43 145.91 -10.86 -78.92
C GLY A 43 144.51 -10.75 -79.55
N ILE A 44 144.41 -10.73 -80.88
CA ILE A 44 143.14 -10.63 -81.60
C ILE A 44 142.29 -11.90 -81.38
N ALA A 45 142.95 -13.06 -81.36
CA ALA A 45 142.30 -14.34 -81.18
C ALA A 45 141.58 -14.43 -79.81
N LEU A 46 142.25 -14.03 -78.72
CA LEU A 46 141.68 -14.05 -77.36
C LEU A 46 140.50 -13.09 -77.18
N ALA A 47 140.57 -11.88 -77.74
CA ALA A 47 139.50 -10.90 -77.64
C ALA A 47 138.18 -11.41 -78.27
N THR A 48 138.30 -12.15 -79.37
CA THR A 48 137.16 -12.70 -80.10
C THR A 48 136.42 -13.78 -79.29
N THR A 49 137.15 -14.59 -78.51
CA THR A 49 136.56 -15.63 -77.64
C THR A 49 135.80 -15.06 -76.46
N ILE A 50 136.34 -14.00 -75.85
CA ILE A 50 135.68 -13.30 -74.73
C ILE A 50 134.38 -12.68 -75.19
N PHE A 51 134.39 -12.02 -76.36
CA PHE A 51 133.20 -11.40 -76.91
C PHE A 51 132.11 -12.44 -77.23
N GLY A 52 132.50 -13.61 -77.73
CA GLY A 52 131.57 -14.74 -77.97
C GLY A 52 130.89 -15.26 -76.69
N LEU A 53 131.61 -15.33 -75.56
CA LEU A 53 131.04 -15.77 -74.28
C LEU A 53 130.07 -14.74 -73.67
N ILE A 54 130.39 -13.45 -73.76
CA ILE A 54 129.52 -12.38 -73.23
C ILE A 54 128.18 -12.39 -73.94
N LEU A 55 128.18 -12.54 -75.27
CA LEU A 55 126.95 -12.60 -76.05
C LEU A 55 126.05 -13.78 -75.62
N ARG A 56 126.63 -14.94 -75.37
CA ARG A 56 125.90 -16.14 -74.92
C ARG A 56 125.15 -15.90 -73.61
N VAL A 57 125.83 -15.28 -72.64
CA VAL A 57 125.23 -14.98 -71.33
C VAL A 57 124.11 -13.95 -71.45
N PHE A 58 124.32 -12.91 -72.27
CA PHE A 58 123.31 -11.87 -72.49
C PHE A 58 122.03 -12.43 -73.13
N PHE A 59 122.17 -13.32 -74.11
CA PHE A 59 121.02 -13.95 -74.75
C PHE A 59 120.36 -15.01 -73.88
N SER A 60 121.08 -15.73 -73.02
CA SER A 60 120.48 -16.78 -72.17
C SER A 60 119.75 -16.23 -70.94
N GLN A 61 119.98 -14.98 -70.53
CA GLN A 61 119.35 -14.39 -69.34
C GLN A 61 118.19 -13.43 -69.65
N GLY A 62 117.92 -13.12 -70.93
CA GLY A 62 116.99 -12.07 -71.35
C GLY A 62 115.49 -12.36 -71.30
N ARG A 63 115.02 -13.47 -70.72
CA ARG A 63 113.58 -13.77 -70.58
C ARG A 63 113.24 -14.61 -69.34
N PRO A 64 112.64 -14.03 -68.29
CA PRO A 64 111.85 -14.76 -67.30
C PRO A 64 110.39 -14.96 -67.78
N ASP A 65 109.82 -16.15 -67.51
CA ASP A 65 108.49 -16.67 -67.90
C ASP A 65 107.29 -15.76 -67.61
N LEU A 66 106.60 -15.29 -68.66
CA LEU A 66 105.30 -14.58 -68.57
C LEU A 66 104.09 -15.55 -68.63
N GLU A 67 104.29 -16.78 -69.10
CA GLU A 67 103.24 -17.76 -69.38
C GLU A 67 102.65 -18.40 -68.11
N ASN A 68 103.50 -18.63 -67.09
CA ASN A 68 103.10 -19.29 -65.84
C ASN A 68 102.12 -18.46 -64.98
N VAL A 69 102.14 -17.13 -65.08
CA VAL A 69 101.30 -16.23 -64.25
C VAL A 69 99.85 -16.17 -64.76
N GLU A 70 99.65 -16.19 -66.08
CA GLU A 70 98.30 -16.17 -66.67
C GLU A 70 97.56 -17.49 -66.40
N GLU A 71 98.27 -18.61 -66.48
CA GLU A 71 97.69 -19.94 -66.22
C GLU A 71 97.20 -20.08 -64.78
N GLN A 72 97.98 -19.59 -63.81
CA GLN A 72 97.59 -19.62 -62.40
C GLN A 72 96.33 -18.77 -62.11
N ALA A 73 96.22 -17.57 -62.69
CA ALA A 73 95.04 -16.73 -62.52
C ALA A 73 93.77 -17.34 -63.12
N ARG A 74 93.88 -18.05 -64.26
CA ARG A 74 92.75 -18.77 -64.86
C ARG A 74 92.26 -19.93 -63.99
N LEU A 75 93.18 -20.64 -63.33
CA LEU A 75 92.83 -21.73 -62.41
C LEU A 75 92.10 -21.21 -61.18
N GLU A 76 92.59 -20.14 -60.54
CA GLU A 76 91.93 -19.54 -59.37
C GLU A 76 90.53 -18.99 -59.69
N LEU A 77 90.36 -18.33 -60.85
CA LEU A 77 89.05 -17.83 -61.26
C LEU A 77 88.07 -18.98 -61.56
N THR A 78 88.57 -20.08 -62.12
CA THR A 78 87.76 -21.29 -62.41
C THR A 78 87.29 -21.94 -61.11
N ASP A 79 88.16 -22.04 -60.11
CA ASP A 79 87.82 -22.59 -58.80
C ASP A 79 86.80 -21.71 -58.05
N ALA A 80 87.04 -20.39 -57.99
CA ALA A 80 86.11 -19.44 -57.38
C ALA A 80 84.72 -19.46 -58.05
N SER A 81 84.68 -19.54 -59.39
CA SER A 81 83.42 -19.66 -60.15
C SER A 81 82.70 -20.98 -59.88
N THR A 82 83.45 -22.07 -59.73
CA THR A 82 82.90 -23.40 -59.40
C THR A 82 82.31 -23.43 -58.00
N ARG A 83 82.99 -22.78 -57.04
CA ARG A 83 82.50 -22.63 -55.66
C ARG A 83 81.24 -21.77 -55.60
N LEU A 84 81.23 -20.61 -56.26
CA LEU A 84 80.05 -19.74 -56.35
C LEU A 84 78.84 -20.46 -56.97
N LYS A 85 79.07 -21.23 -58.04
CA LYS A 85 78.03 -22.04 -58.68
C LYS A 85 77.45 -23.09 -57.73
N THR A 86 78.26 -23.61 -56.82
CA THR A 86 77.82 -24.60 -55.82
C THR A 86 76.98 -23.93 -54.73
N GLU A 87 77.42 -22.80 -54.19
CA GLU A 87 76.67 -22.01 -53.20
C GLU A 87 75.32 -21.53 -53.74
N LEU A 88 75.27 -21.04 -54.99
CA LEU A 88 74.01 -20.61 -55.61
C LEU A 88 73.02 -21.75 -55.83
N ARG A 89 73.52 -22.96 -56.14
CA ARG A 89 72.67 -24.16 -56.26
C ARG A 89 72.09 -24.56 -54.90
N GLU A 90 72.88 -24.44 -53.85
CA GLU A 90 72.46 -24.76 -52.50
C GLU A 90 71.43 -23.74 -51.99
N ALA A 91 71.65 -22.44 -52.19
CA ALA A 91 70.66 -21.40 -51.89
C ALA A 91 69.35 -21.59 -52.67
N ALA A 92 69.42 -21.96 -53.95
CA ALA A 92 68.24 -22.25 -54.76
C ALA A 92 67.46 -23.46 -54.25
N ARG A 93 68.15 -24.51 -53.77
CA ARG A 93 67.53 -25.67 -53.14
C ARG A 93 66.84 -25.28 -51.83
N GLN A 94 67.52 -24.56 -50.95
CA GLN A 94 66.96 -24.10 -49.67
C GLN A 94 65.73 -23.19 -49.87
N MET A 95 65.75 -22.31 -50.87
CA MET A 95 64.59 -21.47 -51.20
C MET A 95 63.40 -22.30 -51.68
N LYS A 96 63.64 -23.34 -52.48
CA LYS A 96 62.60 -24.27 -52.91
C LYS A 96 62.00 -25.01 -51.72
N ASP A 97 62.83 -25.53 -50.83
CA ASP A 97 62.38 -26.27 -49.65
C ASP A 97 61.61 -25.35 -48.69
N PHE A 98 62.06 -24.11 -48.51
CA PHE A 98 61.33 -23.08 -47.76
C PHE A 98 59.96 -22.77 -48.38
N THR A 99 59.90 -22.62 -49.70
CA THR A 99 58.63 -22.35 -50.42
C THR A 99 57.63 -23.48 -50.23
N VAL A 100 58.10 -24.73 -50.34
CA VAL A 100 57.25 -25.92 -50.11
C VAL A 100 56.78 -25.98 -48.66
N GLY A 101 57.67 -25.77 -47.68
CA GLY A 101 57.31 -25.73 -46.27
C GLY A 101 56.31 -24.61 -45.93
N LEU A 102 56.46 -23.44 -46.55
CA LEU A 102 55.54 -22.32 -46.38
C LEU A 102 54.16 -22.63 -46.96
N GLN A 103 54.09 -23.22 -48.15
CA GLN A 103 52.82 -23.64 -48.77
C GLN A 103 52.09 -24.69 -47.92
N GLN A 104 52.82 -25.65 -47.36
CA GLN A 104 52.26 -26.65 -46.46
C GLN A 104 51.73 -26.01 -45.18
N SER A 105 52.52 -25.16 -44.51
CA SER A 105 52.11 -24.48 -43.29
C SER A 105 50.90 -23.57 -43.51
N LEU A 106 50.82 -22.87 -44.65
CA LEU A 106 49.66 -22.06 -45.02
C LEU A 106 48.41 -22.92 -45.18
N THR A 107 48.55 -24.10 -45.81
CA THR A 107 47.44 -25.05 -46.03
C THR A 107 46.95 -25.64 -44.71
N GLU A 108 47.86 -26.09 -43.84
CA GLU A 108 47.54 -26.62 -42.51
C GLU A 108 46.87 -25.57 -41.63
N THR A 109 47.38 -24.34 -41.65
CA THR A 109 46.80 -23.20 -40.90
C THR A 109 45.40 -22.87 -41.42
N HIS A 110 45.20 -22.85 -42.74
CA HIS A 110 43.88 -22.61 -43.33
C HIS A 110 42.89 -23.72 -42.98
N GLN A 111 43.32 -24.98 -43.00
CA GLN A 111 42.48 -26.11 -42.62
C GLN A 111 42.11 -26.07 -41.12
N ALA A 112 43.07 -25.79 -40.24
CA ALA A 112 42.83 -25.63 -38.81
C ALA A 112 41.91 -24.45 -38.50
N ALA A 113 42.06 -23.33 -39.22
CA ALA A 113 41.18 -22.17 -39.11
C ALA A 113 39.75 -22.50 -39.54
N ASN A 114 39.57 -23.21 -40.66
CA ASN A 114 38.24 -23.64 -41.13
C ASN A 114 37.56 -24.60 -40.15
N GLN A 115 38.28 -25.59 -39.63
CA GLN A 115 37.73 -26.52 -38.64
C GLN A 115 37.34 -25.81 -37.34
N SER A 116 38.17 -24.85 -36.88
CA SER A 116 37.87 -24.03 -35.70
C SER A 116 36.66 -23.14 -35.95
N MET A 117 36.52 -22.56 -37.14
CA MET A 117 35.38 -21.74 -37.53
C MET A 117 34.09 -22.55 -37.58
N GLU A 118 34.13 -23.76 -38.14
CA GLU A 118 32.98 -24.66 -38.22
C GLU A 118 32.53 -25.11 -36.82
N ALA A 119 33.49 -25.51 -35.96
CA ALA A 119 33.22 -25.89 -34.58
C ALA A 119 32.65 -24.72 -33.77
N PHE A 120 33.22 -23.52 -33.91
CA PHE A 120 32.74 -22.30 -33.27
C PHE A 120 31.32 -21.93 -33.73
N THR A 121 31.07 -21.99 -35.04
CA THR A 121 29.76 -21.67 -35.62
C THR A 121 28.70 -22.65 -35.11
N LYS A 122 28.99 -23.95 -35.11
CA LYS A 122 28.08 -24.97 -34.60
C LYS A 122 27.78 -24.77 -33.11
N ALA A 123 28.81 -24.61 -32.28
CA ALA A 123 28.64 -24.36 -30.84
C ALA A 123 27.86 -23.07 -30.56
N SER A 124 28.08 -22.04 -31.37
CA SER A 124 27.36 -20.76 -31.27
C SER A 124 25.89 -20.90 -31.66
N VAL A 125 25.56 -21.61 -32.75
CA VAL A 125 24.18 -21.86 -33.17
C VAL A 125 23.42 -22.74 -32.17
N ASP A 126 24.06 -23.80 -31.66
CA ASP A 126 23.48 -24.68 -30.65
C ASP A 126 23.26 -23.92 -29.33
N GLY A 127 24.25 -23.12 -28.91
CA GLY A 127 24.15 -22.27 -27.73
C GLY A 127 23.07 -21.20 -27.85
N LEU A 128 22.95 -20.54 -29.02
CA LEU A 128 21.89 -19.56 -29.26
C LEU A 128 20.50 -20.21 -29.24
N SER A 129 20.36 -21.38 -29.87
CA SER A 129 19.08 -22.11 -29.89
C SER A 129 18.65 -22.52 -28.48
N SER A 130 19.60 -23.03 -27.68
CA SER A 130 19.35 -23.37 -26.28
C SER A 130 18.90 -22.16 -25.46
N VAL A 131 19.57 -21.01 -25.62
CA VAL A 131 19.17 -19.76 -24.93
C VAL A 131 17.79 -19.29 -25.37
N VAL A 132 17.47 -19.37 -26.66
CA VAL A 132 16.14 -19.00 -27.19
C VAL A 132 15.05 -19.92 -26.65
N GLU A 133 15.33 -21.22 -26.53
CA GLU A 133 14.40 -22.20 -25.98
C GLU A 133 14.14 -21.96 -24.49
N MET A 134 15.20 -21.78 -23.69
CA MET A 134 15.11 -21.42 -22.27
C MET A 134 14.36 -20.10 -22.05
N ALA A 135 14.63 -19.09 -22.88
CA ALA A 135 13.93 -17.81 -22.79
C ALA A 135 12.44 -17.96 -23.12
N ASN A 136 12.09 -18.75 -24.14
CA ASN A 136 10.69 -19.01 -24.49
C ASN A 136 9.95 -19.78 -23.39
N GLU A 137 10.57 -20.77 -22.76
CA GLU A 137 9.99 -21.48 -21.63
C GLU A 137 9.80 -20.56 -20.42
N ALA A 138 10.79 -19.74 -20.08
CA ALA A 138 10.70 -18.78 -18.99
C ALA A 138 9.58 -17.75 -19.23
N ILE A 139 9.49 -17.20 -20.45
CA ILE A 139 8.44 -16.25 -20.83
C ILE A 139 7.06 -16.90 -20.76
N ARG A 140 6.89 -18.14 -21.27
CA ARG A 140 5.62 -18.87 -21.18
C ARG A 140 5.24 -19.18 -19.73
N GLY A 141 6.21 -19.57 -18.91
CA GLY A 141 6.02 -19.82 -17.49
C GLY A 141 5.49 -18.58 -16.78
N GLU A 142 6.19 -17.45 -16.95
CA GLU A 142 5.80 -16.18 -16.31
C GLU A 142 4.45 -15.65 -16.83
N ALA A 143 4.17 -15.79 -18.13
CA ALA A 143 2.88 -15.42 -18.72
C ALA A 143 1.72 -16.25 -18.15
N ASN A 144 1.91 -17.56 -17.97
CA ASN A 144 0.92 -18.43 -17.33
C ASN A 144 0.72 -18.10 -15.85
N ASP A 145 1.81 -17.84 -15.12
CA ASP A 145 1.75 -17.44 -13.72
C ASP A 145 1.04 -16.10 -13.54
N PHE A 146 1.32 -15.14 -14.43
CA PHE A 146 0.64 -13.85 -14.47
C PHE A 146 -0.86 -14.03 -14.74
N ALA A 147 -1.24 -14.85 -15.73
CA ALA A 147 -2.64 -15.13 -16.02
C ALA A 147 -3.35 -15.79 -14.83
N ALA A 148 -2.69 -16.73 -14.14
CA ALA A 148 -3.24 -17.37 -12.94
C ALA A 148 -3.42 -16.39 -11.78
N ARG A 149 -2.47 -15.48 -11.55
CA ARG A 149 -2.57 -14.41 -10.55
C ARG A 149 -3.68 -13.42 -10.89
N SER A 150 -3.78 -13.00 -12.16
CA SER A 150 -4.83 -12.11 -12.65
C SER A 150 -6.23 -12.69 -12.41
N LYS A 151 -6.44 -13.97 -12.72
CA LYS A 151 -7.72 -14.67 -12.45
C LYS A 151 -8.04 -14.75 -10.95
N LYS A 152 -7.03 -14.97 -10.10
CA LYS A 152 -7.21 -14.93 -8.63
C LYS A 152 -7.62 -13.54 -8.16
N TYR A 153 -7.04 -12.48 -8.72
CA TYR A 153 -7.42 -11.11 -8.39
C TYR A 153 -8.84 -10.78 -8.85
N GLU A 154 -9.25 -11.18 -10.06
CA GLU A 154 -10.62 -11.01 -10.55
C GLU A 154 -11.64 -11.64 -9.58
N VAL A 155 -11.40 -12.88 -9.15
CA VAL A 155 -12.26 -13.55 -8.16
C VAL A 155 -12.25 -12.83 -6.81
N ALA A 156 -11.10 -12.35 -6.35
CA ALA A 156 -10.99 -11.61 -5.10
C ALA A 156 -11.75 -10.27 -5.16
N PHE A 157 -11.62 -9.53 -6.27
CA PHE A 157 -12.37 -8.30 -6.52
C PHE A 157 -13.87 -8.54 -6.60
N GLY A 158 -14.32 -9.58 -7.29
CA GLY A 158 -15.75 -9.96 -7.34
C GLY A 158 -16.30 -10.26 -5.94
N LYS A 159 -15.57 -11.01 -5.11
CA LYS A 159 -15.96 -11.25 -3.71
C LYS A 159 -16.00 -9.96 -2.90
N LEU A 160 -15.04 -9.06 -3.11
CA LEU A 160 -14.98 -7.79 -2.40
C LEU A 160 -16.16 -6.89 -2.77
N LEU A 161 -16.52 -6.83 -4.05
CA LEU A 161 -17.70 -6.12 -4.54
C LEU A 161 -18.99 -6.67 -3.92
N SER A 162 -19.18 -8.01 -3.94
CA SER A 162 -20.37 -8.63 -3.33
C SER A 162 -20.50 -8.37 -1.83
N LYS A 163 -19.37 -8.32 -1.11
CA LYS A 163 -19.36 -7.95 0.31
C LYS A 163 -19.69 -6.47 0.51
N LEU A 164 -19.27 -5.61 -0.41
CA LEU A 164 -19.54 -4.17 -0.35
C LEU A 164 -21.02 -3.88 -0.60
N GLU A 165 -21.63 -4.58 -1.57
CA GLU A 165 -23.08 -4.55 -1.82
C GLU A 165 -23.86 -5.02 -0.59
N SER A 166 -23.49 -6.18 -0.02
CA SER A 166 -24.13 -6.67 1.22
C SER A 166 -23.98 -5.72 2.41
N HIS A 167 -22.86 -4.99 2.49
CA HIS A 167 -22.66 -3.96 3.51
C HIS A 167 -23.53 -2.73 3.26
N SER A 168 -23.72 -2.33 2.01
CA SER A 168 -24.66 -1.27 1.60
C SER A 168 -26.08 -1.61 2.04
N ASP A 169 -26.56 -2.83 1.73
CA ASP A 169 -27.89 -3.29 2.15
C ASP A 169 -28.04 -3.29 3.67
N SER A 170 -26.98 -3.67 4.38
CA SER A 170 -26.95 -3.65 5.85
C SER A 170 -27.02 -2.23 6.40
N LEU A 171 -26.34 -1.27 5.78
CA LEU A 171 -26.38 0.15 6.17
C LEU A 171 -27.77 0.75 5.92
N ASP A 172 -28.42 0.42 4.80
CA ASP A 172 -29.80 0.84 4.53
C ASP A 172 -30.77 0.26 5.57
N ALA A 173 -30.62 -1.02 5.92
CA ALA A 173 -31.41 -1.65 6.98
C ALA A 173 -31.20 -0.98 8.35
N ILE A 174 -29.97 -0.57 8.68
CA ILE A 174 -29.66 0.20 9.89
C ILE A 174 -30.33 1.58 9.85
N GLY A 175 -30.29 2.27 8.71
CA GLY A 175 -30.97 3.55 8.51
C GLY A 175 -32.48 3.45 8.78
N MET A 176 -33.13 2.45 8.18
CA MET A 176 -34.56 2.19 8.41
C MET A 176 -34.87 1.85 9.88
N ALA A 177 -34.02 1.07 10.54
CA ALA A 177 -34.19 0.75 11.96
C ALA A 177 -34.03 1.98 12.85
N HIS A 178 -33.10 2.87 12.52
CA HIS A 178 -32.88 4.12 13.23
C HIS A 178 -34.09 5.06 13.09
N ASP A 179 -34.67 5.18 11.90
CA ASP A 179 -35.87 5.99 11.68
C ASP A 179 -37.07 5.49 12.48
N LYS A 180 -37.28 4.16 12.52
CA LYS A 180 -38.33 3.55 13.36
C LYS A 180 -38.09 3.76 14.85
N LEU A 181 -36.84 3.70 15.31
CA LEU A 181 -36.49 4.01 16.70
C LEU A 181 -36.78 5.48 17.04
N ARG A 182 -36.51 6.40 16.11
CA ARG A 182 -36.85 7.82 16.28
C ARG A 182 -38.36 8.01 16.42
N GLU A 183 -39.15 7.39 15.55
CA GLU A 183 -40.62 7.45 15.60
C GLU A 183 -41.16 6.86 16.91
N ALA A 184 -40.62 5.71 17.34
CA ALA A 184 -40.99 5.09 18.62
C ALA A 184 -40.61 5.98 19.82
N ALA A 185 -39.47 6.66 19.77
CA ALA A 185 -39.04 7.59 20.83
C ALA A 185 -39.94 8.84 20.90
N GLU A 186 -40.36 9.38 19.76
CA GLU A 186 -41.31 10.50 19.68
C GLU A 186 -42.69 10.10 20.25
N LEU A 187 -43.19 8.91 19.89
CA LEU A 187 -44.42 8.36 20.46
C LEU A 187 -44.32 8.14 21.98
N ALA A 188 -43.19 7.62 22.45
CA ALA A 188 -42.95 7.42 23.88
C ALA A 188 -42.89 8.76 24.64
N GLN A 189 -42.23 9.78 24.09
CA GLN A 189 -42.24 11.12 24.68
C GLN A 189 -43.65 11.72 24.72
N GLY A 190 -44.43 11.56 23.65
CA GLY A 190 -45.84 11.95 23.61
C GLY A 190 -46.66 11.28 24.71
N ALA A 191 -46.52 9.96 24.86
CA ALA A 191 -47.21 9.19 25.90
C ALA A 191 -46.82 9.61 27.32
N VAL A 192 -45.54 9.91 27.58
CA VAL A 192 -45.08 10.43 28.88
C VAL A 192 -45.67 11.81 29.18
N ALA A 193 -45.72 12.71 28.19
CA ALA A 193 -46.33 14.02 28.35
C ALA A 193 -47.83 13.91 28.70
N THR A 194 -48.56 13.05 27.98
CA THR A 194 -49.98 12.79 28.27
C THR A 194 -50.18 12.15 29.65
N SER A 195 -49.33 11.18 30.03
CA SER A 195 -49.40 10.54 31.35
C SER A 195 -49.17 11.54 32.49
N ASN A 196 -48.25 12.48 32.34
CA ASN A 196 -48.02 13.53 33.33
C ASN A 196 -49.22 14.48 33.44
N ALA A 197 -49.87 14.81 32.32
CA ALA A 197 -51.10 15.60 32.33
C ALA A 197 -52.23 14.90 33.11
N TYR A 198 -52.43 13.59 32.88
CA TYR A 198 -53.41 12.80 33.64
C TYR A 198 -53.11 12.74 35.13
N LEU A 199 -51.84 12.58 35.52
CA LEU A 199 -51.47 12.60 36.94
C LEU A 199 -51.76 13.96 37.59
N LEU A 200 -51.57 15.06 36.84
CA LEU A 200 -51.89 16.40 37.32
C LEU A 200 -53.39 16.57 37.51
N ASP A 201 -54.19 16.18 36.52
CA ASP A 201 -55.66 16.24 36.56
C ASP A 201 -56.23 15.38 37.70
N LEU A 202 -55.74 14.14 37.85
CA LEU A 202 -56.13 13.24 38.94
C LEU A 202 -55.77 13.84 40.31
N SER A 203 -54.61 14.49 40.44
CA SER A 203 -54.23 15.18 41.68
C SER A 203 -55.17 16.36 41.99
N GLY A 204 -55.66 17.06 40.96
CA GLY A 204 -56.68 18.10 41.08
C GLY A 204 -58.01 17.54 41.55
N ALA A 205 -58.50 16.49 40.88
CA ALA A 205 -59.73 15.80 41.25
C ALA A 205 -59.70 15.26 42.69
N ALA A 206 -58.56 14.72 43.14
CA ALA A 206 -58.37 14.27 44.51
C ALA A 206 -58.45 15.41 45.54
N ARG A 207 -57.90 16.59 45.23
CA ARG A 207 -58.05 17.79 46.09
C ARG A 207 -59.49 18.28 46.15
N ASP A 208 -60.17 18.30 45.01
CA ASP A 208 -61.58 18.71 44.94
C ASP A 208 -62.47 17.75 45.74
N ALA A 209 -62.22 16.44 45.65
CA ALA A 209 -62.91 15.44 46.46
C ALA A 209 -62.64 15.60 47.96
N SER A 210 -61.39 15.90 48.36
CA SER A 210 -61.08 16.19 49.76
C SER A 210 -61.86 17.41 50.28
N THR A 211 -61.92 18.47 49.47
CA THR A 211 -62.67 19.70 49.81
C THR A 211 -64.17 19.40 49.94
N ALA A 212 -64.70 18.52 49.08
CA ALA A 212 -66.07 18.03 49.16
C ALA A 212 -66.36 17.37 50.51
N ILE A 213 -65.50 16.42 50.90
CA ILE A 213 -65.64 15.65 52.14
C ILE A 213 -65.62 16.59 53.35
N ASP A 214 -64.74 17.59 53.37
CA ASP A 214 -64.69 18.58 54.44
C ASP A 214 -65.96 19.45 54.51
N SER A 215 -66.52 19.82 53.36
CA SER A 215 -67.79 20.58 53.30
C SER A 215 -68.97 19.76 53.84
N VAL A 216 -69.03 18.47 53.50
CA VAL A 216 -70.05 17.54 54.00
C VAL A 216 -69.90 17.34 55.50
N ARG A 217 -68.66 17.18 55.99
CA ARG A 217 -68.38 17.06 57.43
C ARG A 217 -68.81 18.29 58.21
N THR A 218 -68.52 19.48 57.68
CA THR A 218 -68.92 20.76 58.31
C THR A 218 -70.45 20.90 58.34
N THR A 219 -71.12 20.59 57.23
CA THR A 219 -72.58 20.63 57.12
C THR A 219 -73.24 19.63 58.07
N SER A 220 -72.71 18.41 58.16
CA SER A 220 -73.20 17.39 59.09
C SER A 220 -73.06 17.82 60.55
N ALA A 221 -71.95 18.48 60.92
CA ALA A 221 -71.76 18.99 62.27
C ALA A 221 -72.78 20.09 62.60
N ALA A 222 -72.99 21.04 61.69
CA ALA A 222 -73.97 22.11 61.86
C ALA A 222 -75.41 21.57 61.96
N THR A 223 -75.75 20.57 61.15
CA THR A 223 -77.06 19.90 61.21
C THR A 223 -77.28 19.19 62.55
N SER A 224 -76.26 18.50 63.07
CA SER A 224 -76.33 17.88 64.41
C SER A 224 -76.52 18.91 65.52
N GLU A 225 -75.78 20.01 65.50
CA GLU A 225 -75.93 21.09 66.49
C GLU A 225 -77.34 21.69 66.47
N SER A 226 -77.84 21.95 65.26
CA SER A 226 -79.20 22.42 65.02
C SER A 226 -80.27 21.45 65.53
N ALA A 227 -80.10 20.15 65.34
CA ALA A 227 -81.01 19.13 65.85
C ALA A 227 -81.03 19.11 67.39
N GLU A 228 -79.89 19.30 68.06
CA GLU A 228 -79.82 19.39 69.53
C GLU A 228 -80.49 20.68 70.06
N ARG A 229 -80.32 21.81 69.37
CA ARG A 229 -81.03 23.05 69.72
C ARG A 229 -82.54 22.87 69.62
N MET A 230 -83.02 22.21 68.57
CA MET A 230 -84.45 21.90 68.41
C MET A 230 -84.96 20.96 69.49
N ARG A 231 -84.21 19.90 69.80
CA ARG A 231 -84.54 18.96 70.89
C ARG A 231 -84.67 19.69 72.23
N THR A 232 -83.77 20.64 72.50
CA THR A 232 -83.79 21.48 73.70
C THR A 232 -85.04 22.38 73.72
N ALA A 233 -85.32 23.09 72.61
CA ALA A 233 -86.48 23.97 72.51
C ALA A 233 -87.81 23.22 72.66
N VAL A 234 -87.91 22.00 72.11
CA VAL A 234 -89.08 21.13 72.30
C VAL A 234 -89.24 20.70 73.75
N GLY A 235 -88.13 20.38 74.45
CA GLY A 235 -88.15 20.05 75.88
C GLY A 235 -88.54 21.23 76.77
N GLU A 236 -88.09 22.45 76.45
CA GLU A 236 -88.53 23.69 77.11
C GLU A 236 -90.03 23.91 76.93
N LEU A 237 -90.55 23.74 75.69
CA LEU A 237 -91.99 23.84 75.43
C LEU A 237 -92.79 22.78 76.20
N GLU A 238 -92.35 21.52 76.21
CA GLU A 238 -93.03 20.46 76.96
C GLU A 238 -93.12 20.81 78.46
N THR A 239 -92.04 21.33 79.02
CA THR A 239 -91.99 21.79 80.41
C THR A 239 -92.94 22.96 80.64
N GLY A 240 -92.95 23.94 79.74
CA GLY A 240 -93.86 25.09 79.76
C GLY A 240 -95.34 24.66 79.70
N VAL A 241 -95.69 23.77 78.77
CA VAL A 241 -97.04 23.21 78.63
C VAL A 241 -97.48 22.49 79.92
N ARG A 242 -96.62 21.64 80.50
CA ARG A 242 -96.92 20.96 81.78
C ARG A 242 -97.15 21.95 82.92
N SER A 243 -96.33 23.01 82.99
CA SER A 243 -96.49 24.08 83.98
C SER A 243 -97.84 24.80 83.83
N VAL A 244 -98.21 25.15 82.59
CA VAL A 244 -99.49 25.80 82.28
C VAL A 244 -100.67 24.89 82.61
N ILE A 245 -100.61 23.60 82.28
CA ILE A 245 -101.65 22.62 82.65
C ILE A 245 -101.79 22.56 84.18
N SER A 246 -100.67 22.41 84.90
CA SER A 246 -100.68 22.34 86.37
C SER A 246 -101.23 23.60 87.02
N GLU A 247 -100.87 24.79 86.52
CA GLU A 247 -101.39 26.05 87.02
C GLU A 247 -102.87 26.21 86.68
N THR A 248 -103.28 25.79 85.48
CA THR A 248 -104.69 25.80 85.06
C THR A 248 -105.55 24.91 85.96
N GLU A 249 -105.09 23.70 86.28
CA GLU A 249 -105.78 22.80 87.20
C GLU A 249 -105.90 23.39 88.62
N LYS A 250 -104.82 23.99 89.12
CA LYS A 250 -104.79 24.67 90.42
C LYS A 250 -105.77 25.85 90.48
N GLN A 251 -105.80 26.67 89.45
CA GLN A 251 -106.68 27.84 89.37
C GLN A 251 -108.15 27.42 89.17
N LEU A 252 -108.42 26.38 88.38
CA LEU A 252 -109.78 25.83 88.22
C LEU A 252 -110.33 25.25 89.54
N ALA A 253 -109.47 24.69 90.39
CA ALA A 253 -109.85 24.26 91.74
C ALA A 253 -110.23 25.45 92.63
N LEU A 254 -109.47 26.55 92.60
CA LEU A 254 -109.77 27.78 93.34
C LEU A 254 -111.08 28.45 92.88
N LEU A 255 -111.34 28.46 91.57
CA LEU A 255 -112.59 28.95 90.97
C LEU A 255 -113.84 28.19 91.46
N ARG A 256 -113.71 26.90 91.84
CA ARG A 256 -114.83 26.08 92.33
C ARG A 256 -115.14 26.29 93.81
N SER A 257 -114.21 26.80 94.61
CA SER A 257 -114.33 26.84 96.09
C SER A 257 -114.03 28.19 96.74
N GLY A 258 -113.58 29.20 95.99
CA GLY A 258 -113.08 30.47 96.52
C GLY A 258 -114.11 31.63 96.54
N PRO A 259 -113.92 32.64 97.41
CA PRO A 259 -114.67 33.90 97.37
C PRO A 259 -114.35 34.72 96.10
N GLY A 260 -115.17 35.72 95.77
CA GLY A 260 -115.07 36.49 94.51
C GLY A 260 -113.67 37.07 94.20
N GLU A 261 -112.89 37.49 95.20
CA GLU A 261 -111.50 37.96 95.00
C GLU A 261 -110.53 36.85 94.55
N ALA A 262 -110.78 35.59 94.92
CA ALA A 262 -109.99 34.45 94.47
C ALA A 262 -110.26 34.09 93.01
N VAL A 263 -111.46 34.41 92.50
CA VAL A 263 -111.82 34.25 91.08
C VAL A 263 -111.02 35.22 90.21
N ASP A 264 -110.90 36.48 90.62
CA ASP A 264 -110.12 37.49 89.88
C ASP A 264 -108.62 37.15 89.84
N ALA A 265 -108.05 36.72 90.97
CA ALA A 265 -106.66 36.27 91.03
C ALA A 265 -106.40 35.03 90.13
N ALA A 266 -107.36 34.10 90.06
CA ALA A 266 -107.28 32.93 89.20
C ALA A 266 -107.33 33.29 87.70
N LEU A 267 -108.17 34.25 87.32
CA LEU A 267 -108.24 34.75 85.94
C LEU A 267 -106.95 35.46 85.53
N VAL A 268 -106.31 36.23 86.43
CA VAL A 268 -105.01 36.85 86.17
C VAL A 268 -103.92 35.79 85.98
N ALA A 269 -103.84 34.79 86.86
CA ALA A 269 -102.86 33.71 86.78
C ALA A 269 -103.01 32.87 85.49
N LEU A 270 -104.25 32.57 85.07
CA LEU A 270 -104.53 31.91 83.79
C LEU A 270 -104.11 32.78 82.60
N GLY A 271 -104.35 34.09 82.68
CA GLY A 271 -103.89 35.06 81.67
C GLY A 271 -102.37 35.09 81.54
N ASP A 272 -101.64 35.08 82.66
CA ASP A 272 -100.18 35.07 82.67
C ASP A 272 -99.61 33.73 82.19
N ALA A 273 -100.22 32.60 82.56
CA ALA A 273 -99.87 31.28 82.04
C ALA A 273 -100.08 31.18 80.53
N SER A 274 -101.20 31.73 80.01
CA SER A 274 -101.46 31.78 78.57
C SER A 274 -100.47 32.67 77.81
N ARG A 275 -100.04 33.79 78.41
CA ARG A 275 -98.99 34.65 77.83
C ARG A 275 -97.65 33.93 77.79
N ALA A 276 -97.25 33.29 78.89
CA ALA A 276 -96.01 32.51 78.95
C ALA A 276 -96.00 31.37 77.91
N LEU A 277 -97.12 30.66 77.73
CA LEU A 277 -97.25 29.65 76.68
C LEU A 277 -97.10 30.25 75.28
N ASN A 278 -97.73 31.40 75.03
CA ASN A 278 -97.67 32.09 73.74
C ASN A 278 -96.24 32.57 73.44
N ASP A 279 -95.51 33.04 74.44
CA ASP A 279 -94.12 33.46 74.31
C ASP A 279 -93.21 32.27 73.99
N GLU A 280 -93.39 31.12 74.65
CA GLU A 280 -92.65 29.89 74.33
C GLU A 280 -92.99 29.34 72.94
N LEU A 281 -94.26 29.38 72.53
CA LEU A 281 -94.66 29.00 71.17
C LEU A 281 -94.05 29.93 70.11
N THR A 282 -93.96 31.23 70.40
CA THR A 282 -93.32 32.21 69.52
C THR A 282 -91.80 31.98 69.42
N LYS A 283 -91.16 31.67 70.55
CA LYS A 283 -89.74 31.29 70.62
C LYS A 283 -89.47 30.00 69.85
N LEU A 284 -90.32 28.98 69.97
CA LEU A 284 -90.20 27.75 69.20
C LEU A 284 -90.42 28.00 67.70
N ALA A 285 -91.43 28.77 67.32
CA ALA A 285 -91.71 29.09 65.91
C ALA A 285 -90.55 29.84 65.25
N SER A 286 -89.94 30.81 65.96
CA SER A 286 -88.76 31.52 65.46
C SER A 286 -87.53 30.59 65.34
N THR A 287 -87.29 29.74 66.32
CA THR A 287 -86.21 28.73 66.29
C THR A 287 -86.39 27.75 65.14
N HIS A 288 -87.62 27.28 64.91
CA HIS A 288 -87.97 26.41 63.78
C HIS A 288 -87.81 27.13 62.42
N GLY A 289 -88.19 28.40 62.34
CA GLY A 289 -88.02 29.23 61.13
C GLY A 289 -86.54 29.45 60.77
N GLN A 290 -85.71 29.75 61.76
CA GLN A 290 -84.26 29.86 61.59
C GLN A 290 -83.67 28.52 61.13
N LEU A 291 -84.01 27.42 61.80
CA LEU A 291 -83.54 26.09 61.41
C LEU A 291 -83.91 25.76 59.96
N SER A 292 -85.17 25.98 59.57
CA SER A 292 -85.62 25.68 58.21
C SER A 292 -84.87 26.50 57.16
N THR A 293 -84.49 27.73 57.50
CA THR A 293 -83.70 28.61 56.61
C THR A 293 -82.28 28.09 56.47
N ASP A 294 -81.63 27.80 57.60
CA ASP A 294 -80.26 27.28 57.65
C ASP A 294 -80.15 25.93 56.90
N LEU A 295 -81.09 25.02 57.14
CA LEU A 295 -81.12 23.71 56.50
C LEU A 295 -81.34 23.82 54.97
N SER A 296 -82.19 24.75 54.53
CA SER A 296 -82.41 25.03 53.12
C SER A 296 -81.16 25.60 52.44
N GLU A 297 -80.46 26.54 53.10
CA GLU A 297 -79.23 27.13 52.57
C GLU A 297 -78.10 26.10 52.49
N GLN A 298 -77.92 25.31 53.56
CA GLN A 298 -76.95 24.22 53.57
C GLN A 298 -77.26 23.14 52.53
N SER A 299 -78.54 22.78 52.35
CA SER A 299 -78.96 21.82 51.31
C SER A 299 -78.66 22.33 49.90
N LYS A 300 -78.89 23.63 49.63
CA LYS A 300 -78.51 24.24 48.34
C LYS A 300 -77.01 24.23 48.10
N MET A 301 -76.21 24.55 49.12
CA MET A 301 -74.75 24.50 49.02
C MET A 301 -74.25 23.07 48.78
N ALA A 302 -74.80 22.10 49.50
CA ALA A 302 -74.47 20.69 49.32
C ALA A 302 -74.85 20.17 47.93
N LEU A 303 -76.03 20.52 47.41
CA LEU A 303 -76.47 20.17 46.07
C LEU A 303 -75.56 20.79 44.99
N ALA A 304 -75.23 22.07 45.12
CA ALA A 304 -74.31 22.76 44.20
C ALA A 304 -72.89 22.18 44.25
N SER A 305 -72.43 21.72 45.42
CA SER A 305 -71.16 20.98 45.50
C SER A 305 -71.27 19.63 44.80
N ALA A 306 -72.31 18.85 45.08
CA ALA A 306 -72.52 17.53 44.49
C ALA A 306 -72.61 17.59 42.95
N GLN A 307 -73.31 18.60 42.40
CA GLN A 307 -73.39 18.82 40.95
C GLN A 307 -72.01 19.13 40.35
N ARG A 308 -71.23 20.02 40.97
CA ARG A 308 -69.84 20.30 40.52
C ARG A 308 -68.96 19.06 40.53
N HIS A 309 -69.10 18.20 41.55
CA HIS A 309 -68.36 16.95 41.59
C HIS A 309 -68.80 15.94 40.53
N ALA A 310 -70.10 15.85 40.25
CA ALA A 310 -70.62 14.99 39.19
C ALA A 310 -70.09 15.43 37.80
N GLU A 311 -70.11 16.72 37.51
CA GLU A 311 -69.55 17.28 36.27
C GLU A 311 -68.04 17.04 36.15
N ALA A 312 -67.28 17.22 37.24
CA ALA A 312 -65.85 16.96 37.28
C ALA A 312 -65.54 15.47 37.02
N LEU A 313 -66.28 14.56 37.64
CA LEU A 313 -66.16 13.11 37.44
C LEU A 313 -66.49 12.70 36.01
N GLU A 314 -67.53 13.27 35.41
CA GLU A 314 -67.92 12.97 34.04
C GLU A 314 -66.85 13.42 33.04
N LYS A 315 -66.26 14.61 33.26
CA LYS A 315 -65.13 15.10 32.47
C LYS A 315 -63.91 14.18 32.59
N GLU A 316 -63.61 13.71 33.79
CA GLU A 316 -62.46 12.82 34.03
C GLU A 316 -62.68 11.42 33.44
N LEU A 317 -63.91 10.89 33.51
CA LEU A 317 -64.28 9.63 32.85
C LEU A 317 -64.18 9.74 31.32
N ALA A 318 -64.58 10.87 30.74
CA ALA A 318 -64.43 11.11 29.30
C ALA A 318 -62.95 11.12 28.89
N ARG A 319 -62.11 11.84 29.63
CA ARG A 319 -60.65 11.88 29.46
C ARG A 319 -60.01 10.50 29.59
N SER A 320 -60.37 9.73 30.61
CA SER A 320 -59.87 8.38 30.83
C SER A 320 -60.21 7.43 29.67
N ARG A 321 -61.43 7.54 29.10
CA ARG A 321 -61.83 6.76 27.92
C ARG A 321 -61.01 7.12 26.69
N GLU A 322 -60.76 8.41 26.47
CA GLU A 322 -59.91 8.89 25.38
C GLU A 322 -58.47 8.38 25.52
N ALA A 323 -57.90 8.49 26.73
CA ALA A 323 -56.58 7.95 27.08
C ALA A 323 -56.46 6.45 26.74
N THR A 324 -57.45 5.68 27.19
CA THR A 324 -57.47 4.22 27.00
C THR A 324 -57.55 3.87 25.51
N THR A 325 -58.34 4.64 24.75
CA THR A 325 -58.45 4.48 23.28
C THR A 325 -57.13 4.81 22.59
N GLN A 326 -56.46 5.88 23.00
CA GLN A 326 -55.18 6.29 22.43
C GLN A 326 -54.07 5.26 22.72
N VAL A 327 -53.97 4.80 23.97
CA VAL A 327 -53.00 3.75 24.36
C VAL A 327 -53.27 2.45 23.60
N HIS A 328 -54.54 2.04 23.52
CA HIS A 328 -54.92 0.85 22.76
C HIS A 328 -54.56 0.98 21.27
N GLY A 329 -54.85 2.14 20.65
CA GLY A 329 -54.47 2.43 19.27
C GLY A 329 -52.96 2.36 19.03
N SER A 330 -52.17 2.97 19.93
CA SER A 330 -50.71 2.90 19.87
C SER A 330 -50.17 1.47 20.01
N LEU A 331 -50.72 0.68 20.93
CA LEU A 331 -50.33 -0.73 21.12
C LEU A 331 -50.67 -1.59 19.89
N VAL A 332 -51.86 -1.38 19.29
CA VAL A 332 -52.25 -2.08 18.06
C VAL A 332 -51.30 -1.70 16.93
N HIS A 333 -50.98 -0.41 16.76
CA HIS A 333 -50.07 0.05 15.72
C HIS A 333 -48.64 -0.51 15.90
N MET A 334 -48.14 -0.56 17.13
CA MET A 334 -46.85 -1.20 17.45
C MET A 334 -46.87 -2.70 17.15
N THR A 335 -47.96 -3.39 17.48
CA THR A 335 -48.11 -4.83 17.23
C THR A 335 -48.17 -5.13 15.74
N ASP A 336 -48.90 -4.32 14.97
CA ASP A 336 -49.01 -4.46 13.50
C ASP A 336 -47.66 -4.16 12.81
N ALA A 337 -46.93 -3.13 13.28
CA ALA A 337 -45.60 -2.82 12.78
C ALA A 337 -44.59 -3.95 13.08
N LEU A 338 -44.66 -4.57 14.26
CA LEU A 338 -43.86 -5.74 14.63
C LEU A 338 -44.21 -6.96 13.77
N ALA A 339 -45.50 -7.24 13.58
CA ALA A 339 -45.97 -8.37 12.77
C ALA A 339 -45.45 -8.26 11.32
N ARG A 340 -45.60 -7.09 10.68
CA ARG A 340 -45.07 -6.85 9.33
C ARG A 340 -43.55 -6.99 9.25
N GLN A 341 -42.82 -6.64 10.30
CA GLN A 341 -41.37 -6.78 10.34
C GLN A 341 -40.91 -8.24 10.49
N VAL A 342 -41.71 -9.08 11.15
CA VAL A 342 -41.46 -10.52 11.25
C VAL A 342 -41.81 -11.21 9.91
N GLU A 343 -42.94 -10.86 9.30
CA GLU A 343 -43.35 -11.41 8.00
C GLU A 343 -42.41 -11.00 6.85
N GLY A 344 -41.87 -9.78 6.88
CA GLY A 344 -40.90 -9.32 5.88
C GLY A 344 -39.48 -9.92 6.03
N ARG A 345 -39.23 -10.74 7.05
CA ARG A 345 -37.95 -11.41 7.30
C ARG A 345 -37.99 -12.94 7.08
N ALA A 346 -39.15 -13.49 6.76
CA ALA A 346 -39.35 -14.91 6.43
C ALA A 346 -39.36 -15.12 4.90
#